data_AF-A0A9R1UUU3-F1
#
_entry.id   AF-A0A9R1UUU3-F1
#
_cell.length_a   1.000
_cell.length_b   1.000
_cell.length_c   1.000
_cell.angle_alpha   90.00
_cell.angle_beta   90.00
_cell.angle_gamma   90.00
#
_symmetry.space_group_name_H-M   'P 1'
#
loop_
_entity.id
_entity.type
_entity.pdbx_description
1 polymer ?
#
loop_
_entity_poly.entity_id
_entity_poly.type
_entity_poly.pdbx_seq_one_letter_code
_entity_poly.pdbx_strand_id
1 'polypeptide(L)'
;MESILERYERYSYTERQLVAADAAPRSWTLEYNKLKSRAELLQRNHRHYMGEDIESLSLKEIQNLEQQLDTGLKNIRTRKVCMRIYTKYFIC
;
A
#
# COMPACT_ATOMS: atom_id res chain seq x y z
N MET A 1 13.31 39.57 37.30
CA MET A 1 13.91 39.19 35.99
C MET A 1 14.08 37.68 35.87
N GLU A 2 14.29 36.95 36.96
CA GLU A 2 14.45 35.49 36.95
C GLU A 2 13.19 34.71 36.57
N SER A 3 12.01 35.19 36.98
CA SER A 3 10.72 34.55 36.66
C SER A 3 10.36 34.55 35.17
N ILE A 4 10.94 35.47 34.38
CA ILE A 4 10.75 35.53 32.93
C ILE A 4 11.70 34.55 32.24
N LEU A 5 12.93 34.43 32.74
CA LEU A 5 13.92 33.50 32.23
C LEU A 5 13.50 32.05 32.48
N GLU A 6 13.03 31.71 33.70
CA GLU A 6 12.57 30.37 34.04
C GLU A 6 11.33 29.96 33.22
N ARG A 7 10.43 30.92 32.97
CA ARG A 7 9.27 30.70 32.11
C ARG A 7 9.70 30.45 30.67
N TYR A 8 10.65 31.24 30.15
CA TYR A 8 11.17 31.07 28.81
C TYR A 8 11.93 29.74 28.63
N GLU A 9 12.67 29.32 29.66
CA GLU A 9 13.41 28.06 29.67
C GLU A 9 12.47 26.86 29.69
N ARG A 10 11.38 26.92 30.48
CA ARG A 10 10.31 25.90 30.43
C ARG A 10 9.64 25.82 29.06
N TYR A 11 9.27 26.96 28.48
CA TYR A 11 8.64 26.98 27.15
C TYR A 11 9.60 26.45 26.07
N SER A 12 10.87 26.87 26.09
CA SER A 12 11.90 26.39 25.15
C SER A 12 12.15 24.89 25.30
N TYR A 13 12.13 24.36 26.54
CA TYR A 13 12.31 22.94 26.79
C TYR A 13 11.10 22.10 26.34
N THR A 14 9.88 22.60 26.52
CA THR A 14 8.67 21.93 26.00
C THR A 14 8.59 21.98 24.48
N GLU A 15 8.99 23.09 23.87
CA GLU A 15 9.03 23.25 22.40
C GLU A 15 10.08 22.33 21.77
N ARG A 16 11.28 22.24 22.35
CA ARG A 16 12.31 21.29 21.90
C ARG A 16 11.88 19.83 22.05
N GLN A 17 11.15 19.48 23.11
CA GLN A 17 10.59 18.13 23.27
C GLN A 17 9.48 17.83 22.27
N LEU A 18 8.61 18.79 21.96
CA LEU A 18 7.59 18.65 20.91
C LEU A 18 8.23 18.51 19.52
N VAL A 19 9.25 19.31 19.21
CA VAL A 19 10.03 19.19 17.96
C VAL A 19 10.83 17.87 17.89
N ALA A 20 11.29 17.34 19.03
CA ALA A 20 11.92 16.03 19.11
C ALA A 20 10.92 14.86 19.03
N ALA A 21 9.66 15.06 19.45
CA ALA A 21 8.58 14.10 19.30
C ALA A 21 8.03 14.09 17.86
N ASP A 22 7.96 15.28 17.23
CA ASP A 22 7.73 15.49 15.80
C ASP A 22 8.98 15.24 14.94
N ALA A 23 10.07 14.74 15.54
CA ALA A 23 11.24 14.33 14.79
C ALA A 23 10.84 13.17 13.86
N ALA A 24 10.60 13.59 12.63
CA ALA A 24 10.26 12.84 11.44
C ALA A 24 11.01 11.50 11.23
N PRO A 25 12.25 11.23 11.68
CA PRO A 25 12.92 9.96 11.39
C PRO A 25 12.17 8.72 11.90
N ARG A 26 11.50 8.80 13.05
CA ARG A 26 10.76 7.66 13.63
C ARG A 26 9.44 7.41 12.90
N SER A 27 8.77 8.50 12.47
CA SER A 27 7.56 8.44 11.64
C SER A 27 7.86 7.87 10.24
N TRP A 28 8.93 8.34 9.58
CA TRP A 28 9.37 7.81 8.29
C TRP A 28 9.76 6.34 8.37
N THR A 29 10.45 5.93 9.44
CA THR A 29 10.80 4.51 9.64
C THR A 29 9.57 3.64 9.83
N LEU A 30 8.56 4.11 10.57
CA LEU A 30 7.31 3.39 10.77
C LEU A 30 6.51 3.27 9.47
N GLU A 31 6.33 4.37 8.74
CA GLU A 31 5.62 4.37 7.46
C GLU A 31 6.38 3.56 6.39
N TYR A 32 7.71 3.60 6.39
CA TYR A 32 8.53 2.75 5.53
C TYR A 32 8.33 1.26 5.84
N ASN A 33 8.33 0.85 7.11
CA ASN A 33 8.09 -0.54 7.49
C ASN A 33 6.67 -1.01 7.13
N LYS A 34 5.68 -0.14 7.29
CA LYS A 34 4.29 -0.39 6.87
C LYS A 34 4.17 -0.51 5.35
N LEU A 35 4.88 0.32 4.59
CA LEU A 35 4.92 0.21 3.15
C LEU A 35 5.65 -1.06 2.70
N LYS A 36 6.78 -1.37 3.33
CA LYS A 36 7.59 -2.56 3.03
C LYS A 36 6.81 -3.85 3.27
N SER A 37 6.13 -3.98 4.41
CA SER A 37 5.28 -5.14 4.69
C SER A 37 4.12 -5.29 3.69
N ARG A 38 3.53 -4.18 3.24
CA ARG A 38 2.53 -4.19 2.15
C ARG A 38 3.14 -4.64 0.83
N ALA A 39 4.34 -4.17 0.49
CA ALA A 39 5.03 -4.58 -0.73
C ALA A 39 5.39 -6.07 -0.71
N GLU A 40 5.87 -6.60 0.41
CA GLU A 40 6.18 -8.02 0.58
C GLU A 40 4.92 -8.89 0.49
N LEU A 41 3.80 -8.44 1.06
CA LEU A 41 2.50 -9.11 0.90
C LEU A 41 2.06 -9.13 -0.57
N LEU A 42 2.17 -7.99 -1.27
CA LEU A 42 1.83 -7.91 -2.69
C LEU A 42 2.70 -8.82 -3.54
N GLN A 43 4.01 -8.90 -3.25
CA GLN A 43 4.93 -9.78 -3.94
C GLN A 43 4.59 -11.26 -3.71
N ARG A 44 4.23 -11.64 -2.48
CA ARG A 44 3.74 -13.00 -2.17
C ARG A 44 2.45 -13.32 -2.92
N ASN A 45 1.48 -12.40 -2.91
CA ASN A 45 0.25 -12.57 -3.67
C ASN A 45 0.51 -12.71 -5.17
N HIS A 46 1.46 -11.95 -5.72
CA HIS A 46 1.87 -12.09 -7.11
C HIS A 46 2.43 -13.48 -7.39
N ARG A 47 3.30 -14.02 -6.52
CA ARG A 47 3.79 -15.40 -6.63
C ARG A 47 2.63 -16.40 -6.62
N HIS A 48 1.66 -16.24 -5.73
CA HIS A 48 0.46 -17.08 -5.70
C HIS A 48 -0.36 -17.00 -7.00
N TYR A 49 -0.53 -15.82 -7.58
CA TYR A 49 -1.19 -15.66 -8.88
C TYR A 49 -0.42 -16.29 -10.04
N MET A 50 0.92 -16.35 -9.94
CA MET A 50 1.79 -17.01 -10.91
C MET A 50 1.86 -18.54 -10.73
N GLY A 51 1.21 -19.08 -9.69
CA GLY A 51 1.20 -20.50 -9.39
C GLY A 51 2.39 -20.97 -8.55
N GLU A 52 3.09 -20.06 -7.88
CA GLU A 52 4.17 -20.37 -6.95
C GLU A 52 3.66 -20.38 -5.49
N ASP A 53 4.30 -21.15 -4.61
CA ASP A 53 3.97 -21.27 -3.18
C ASP A 53 2.51 -21.70 -2.87
N ILE A 54 1.80 -22.34 -3.82
CA ILE A 54 0.36 -22.70 -3.68
C ILE A 54 0.13 -23.78 -2.62
N GLU A 55 1.11 -24.64 -2.36
CA GLU A 55 1.02 -25.74 -1.39
C GLU A 55 0.76 -25.26 0.05
N SER A 56 1.09 -24.00 0.34
CA SER A 56 0.86 -23.38 1.65
C SER A 56 -0.56 -22.83 1.84
N LEU A 57 -1.38 -22.80 0.78
CA LEU A 57 -2.72 -22.22 0.78
C LEU A 57 -3.79 -23.29 1.04
N SER A 58 -4.84 -22.89 1.75
CA SER A 58 -6.02 -23.74 1.94
C SER A 58 -6.87 -23.80 0.67
N LEU A 59 -7.69 -24.86 0.53
CA LEU A 59 -8.59 -25.04 -0.61
C LEU A 59 -9.52 -23.82 -0.85
N LYS A 60 -9.96 -23.16 0.23
CA LYS A 60 -10.82 -21.98 0.15
C LYS A 60 -10.08 -20.76 -0.41
N GLU A 61 -8.81 -20.60 -0.05
CA GLU A 61 -7.97 -19.52 -0.58
C GLU A 61 -7.66 -19.74 -2.06
N ILE A 62 -7.40 -20.99 -2.45
CA ILE A 62 -7.19 -21.37 -3.85
C ILE A 62 -8.44 -21.06 -4.69
N GLN A 63 -9.63 -21.47 -4.24
CA GLN A 63 -10.88 -21.14 -4.95
C GLN A 63 -11.11 -19.62 -5.08
N ASN A 64 -10.77 -18.86 -4.04
CA ASN A 64 -10.88 -17.40 -4.10
C ASN A 64 -9.88 -16.80 -5.10
N LEU A 65 -8.65 -17.32 -5.16
CA LEU A 65 -7.66 -16.90 -6.16
C LEU A 65 -8.13 -17.20 -7.59
N GLU A 66 -8.67 -18.39 -7.83
CA GLU A 66 -9.24 -18.76 -9.12
C GLU A 66 -10.38 -17.83 -9.54
N GLN A 67 -11.31 -17.53 -8.63
CA GLN A 67 -12.42 -16.62 -8.90
C GLN A 67 -11.93 -15.19 -9.24
N GLN A 68 -10.90 -14.71 -8.53
CA GLN A 68 -10.29 -13.41 -8.80
C GLN A 68 -9.60 -13.37 -10.16
N LEU A 69 -8.88 -14.43 -10.53
CA LEU A 69 -8.23 -14.56 -11.84
C LEU A 69 -9.26 -14.60 -12.98
N ASP A 70 -10.32 -15.42 -12.87
CA ASP A 70 -11.37 -15.51 -13.88
C ASP A 70 -12.07 -14.15 -14.09
N THR A 71 -12.42 -13.49 -12.98
CA THR A 71 -13.03 -12.15 -13.02
C THR A 71 -12.10 -11.12 -13.67
N GLY A 72 -10.81 -11.14 -13.31
CA GLY A 72 -9.79 -10.27 -13.90
C GLY A 72 -9.63 -10.49 -15.40
N LEU A 73 -9.55 -11.75 -15.84
CA LEU A 73 -9.45 -12.11 -17.26
C LEU A 73 -10.70 -11.71 -18.04
N LYS A 74 -11.89 -11.94 -17.49
CA LYS A 74 -13.16 -11.51 -18.08
C LYS A 74 -13.19 -9.99 -18.27
N ASN A 75 -12.74 -9.22 -17.29
CA ASN A 75 -12.66 -7.77 -17.38
C ASN A 75 -11.67 -7.30 -18.46
N ILE A 76 -10.47 -7.90 -18.52
CA ILE A 76 -9.47 -7.59 -19.57
C ILE A 76 -10.03 -7.92 -20.95
N ARG A 77 -10.65 -9.10 -21.10
CA ARG A 77 -11.23 -9.54 -22.37
C ARG A 77 -12.35 -8.60 -22.80
N THR A 78 -13.24 -8.24 -21.88
CA THR A 78 -14.34 -7.31 -22.13
C THR A 78 -13.82 -5.95 -22.56
N ARG A 79 -12.80 -5.41 -21.86
CA ARG A 79 -12.13 -4.15 -22.24
C ARG A 79 -11.48 -4.22 -23.62
N LYS A 80 -10.79 -5.32 -23.95
CA LYS A 80 -10.19 -5.50 -25.29
C LYS A 80 -11.24 -5.61 -26.38
N VAL A 81 -12.33 -6.34 -26.15
CA VAL A 81 -13.45 -6.46 -27.10
C VAL A 81 -14.13 -5.11 -27.29
N CYS A 82 -14.45 -4.43 -26.21
CA CYS A 82 -14.96 -3.07 -26.14
C CYS A 82 -14.08 -2.12 -26.98
N MET A 83 -12.78 -2.01 -26.68
CA MET A 83 -11.84 -1.18 -27.45
C MET A 83 -11.86 -1.53 -28.96
N ARG A 84 -11.82 -2.82 -29.33
CA ARG A 84 -11.85 -3.26 -30.73
C ARG A 84 -13.14 -2.87 -31.45
N ILE A 85 -14.27 -2.90 -30.75
CA ILE A 85 -15.57 -2.46 -31.24
C ILE A 85 -15.50 -0.94 -31.48
N TYR A 86 -15.13 -0.13 -30.48
CA TYR A 86 -15.04 1.33 -30.65
C TYR A 86 -14.09 1.74 -31.79
N THR A 87 -12.96 1.05 -31.98
CA THR A 87 -12.07 1.33 -33.12
C THR A 87 -12.69 0.95 -34.47
N LYS A 88 -13.52 -0.10 -34.55
CA LYS A 88 -14.23 -0.46 -35.79
C LYS A 88 -15.35 0.52 -36.15
N TYR A 89 -16.09 1.02 -35.15
CA TYR A 89 -17.20 1.96 -35.36
C TYR A 89 -16.74 3.42 -35.60
N PHE A 90 -15.47 3.74 -35.32
CA PHE A 90 -14.91 5.08 -35.53
C PHE A 90 -14.05 5.19 -36.82
N ILE A 91 -13.65 4.06 -37.40
CA ILE A 91 -12.80 4.00 -38.61
C ILE A 91 -13.63 3.66 -39.88
N CYS A 92 -14.90 3.24 -39.72
CA CYS A 92 -15.91 3.25 -40.77
C CYS A 92 -16.72 4.54 -40.67
#